data_AF-A0A847JVL4-F1
#
_entry.id   AF-A0A847JVL4-F1
#
_cell.length_a   1.000
_cell.length_b   1.000
_cell.length_c   1.000
_cell.angle_alpha   90.00
_cell.angle_beta   90.00
_cell.angle_gamma   90.00
#
_symmetry.space_group_name_H-M   'P 1'
#
loop_
_entity.id
_entity.type
_entity.pdbx_description
1 polymer ?
#
loop_
_entity_poly.entity_id
_entity_poly.type
_entity_poly.pdbx_seq_one_letter_code
_entity_poly.pdbx_strand_id
1 'polypeptide(L)'
;MTDAHRGHLCAGLSSLEEIVRDMTEIGSKGRSPTNGQRLTPLPPQVWSEIETPLERAVGRLRETMRLLAPDALAERDRAEEPSGTLFRLAILLRHAEEE
;
A
#
# COMPACT_ATOMS: atom_id res chain seq x y z
N MET A 1 -14.75 -13.38 16.29
CA MET A 1 -14.57 -12.29 15.30
C MET A 1 -15.50 -12.58 14.12
N THR A 2 -16.25 -11.62 13.62
CA THR A 2 -17.20 -11.81 12.50
C THR A 2 -16.51 -11.59 11.14
N ASP A 3 -17.15 -12.00 10.05
CA ASP A 3 -16.66 -11.70 8.69
C ASP A 3 -16.51 -10.20 8.42
N ALA A 4 -17.43 -9.38 8.94
CA ALA A 4 -17.33 -7.93 8.84
C ALA A 4 -16.05 -7.39 9.51
N HIS A 5 -15.71 -7.88 10.71
CA HIS A 5 -14.48 -7.47 11.39
C HIS A 5 -13.21 -7.88 10.63
N ARG A 6 -13.21 -9.06 10.00
CA ARG A 6 -12.12 -9.50 9.11
C ARG A 6 -11.96 -8.58 7.91
N GLY A 7 -13.07 -8.28 7.23
CA GLY A 7 -13.09 -7.36 6.10
C GLY A 7 -12.56 -5.97 6.45
N HIS A 8 -12.98 -5.42 7.58
CA HIS A 8 -12.50 -4.13 8.06
C HIS A 8 -11.00 -4.12 8.40
N LEU A 9 -10.48 -5.19 9.00
CA LEU A 9 -9.04 -5.30 9.28
C LEU A 9 -8.22 -5.37 7.99
N CYS A 10 -8.63 -6.19 7.03
CA CYS A 10 -7.96 -6.27 5.73
C CYS A 10 -8.01 -4.92 4.99
N ALA A 11 -9.17 -4.29 4.93
CA ALA A 11 -9.33 -2.98 4.29
C ALA A 11 -8.47 -1.92 4.99
N GLY A 12 -8.46 -1.88 6.32
CA GLY A 12 -7.65 -0.96 7.10
C GLY A 12 -6.15 -1.13 6.86
N LEU A 13 -5.67 -2.37 6.74
CA LEU A 13 -4.26 -2.62 6.42
C LEU A 13 -3.92 -2.18 5.00
N SER A 14 -4.76 -2.49 4.00
CA SER A 14 -4.56 -2.03 2.62
C SER A 14 -4.54 -0.51 2.51
N SER A 15 -5.48 0.18 3.16
CA SER A 15 -5.51 1.65 3.18
C SER A 15 -4.28 2.25 3.84
N LEU A 16 -3.80 1.66 4.94
CA LEU A 16 -2.58 2.14 5.59
C LEU A 16 -1.34 1.91 4.73
N GLU A 17 -1.21 0.74 4.10
CA GLU A 17 -0.11 0.43 3.17
C GLU A 17 -0.10 1.39 1.97
N GLU A 18 -1.28 1.73 1.43
CA GLU A 18 -1.43 2.73 0.37
C GLU A 18 -1.02 4.14 0.82
N ILE A 19 -1.50 4.61 1.97
CA ILE A 19 -1.12 5.92 2.51
C ILE A 19 0.39 6.00 2.72
N VAL A 20 1.02 4.95 3.27
CA VAL A 20 2.47 4.93 3.49
C VAL A 20 3.24 4.94 2.18
N ARG A 21 2.78 4.20 1.16
CA ARG A 21 3.38 4.23 -0.19
C ARG A 21 3.31 5.64 -0.79
N ASP A 22 2.16 6.29 -0.72
CA ASP A 22 1.94 7.62 -1.26
C ASP A 22 2.78 8.68 -0.53
N MET A 23 2.83 8.60 0.80
CA MET A 23 3.72 9.44 1.62
C MET A 23 5.19 9.21 1.27
N THR A 24 5.58 7.97 0.97
CA THR A 24 6.95 7.63 0.54
C THR A 24 7.26 8.24 -0.82
N GLU A 25 6.33 8.21 -1.77
CA GLU A 25 6.50 8.84 -3.08
C GLU A 25 6.66 10.37 -2.98
N ILE A 26 5.92 11.01 -2.06
CA ILE A 26 6.07 12.44 -1.78
C ILE A 26 7.40 12.73 -1.06
N GLY A 27 7.62 12.09 0.08
CA GLY A 27 8.71 12.41 1.00
C GLY A 27 10.09 12.04 0.45
N SER A 28 10.20 10.88 -0.20
CA SER A 28 11.50 10.39 -0.71
C SER A 28 11.76 10.75 -2.17
N LYS A 29 10.73 10.77 -3.02
CA LYS A 29 10.88 10.99 -4.47
C LYS A 29 10.47 12.38 -4.91
N GLY A 30 9.81 13.16 -4.05
CA GLY A 30 9.29 14.48 -4.41
C GLY A 30 8.27 14.37 -5.54
N ARG A 31 7.39 13.37 -5.51
CA ARG A 31 6.35 13.21 -6.54
C ARG A 31 4.98 13.13 -5.91
N SER A 32 4.08 13.99 -6.37
CA SER A 32 2.68 13.95 -5.96
C SER A 32 1.97 12.75 -6.61
N PRO A 33 1.35 11.84 -5.83
CA PRO A 33 0.64 10.69 -6.36
C PRO A 33 -0.69 11.05 -7.02
N THR A 34 -1.24 12.24 -6.75
CA THR A 34 -2.55 12.66 -7.28
C THR A 34 -2.49 13.30 -8.66
N ASN A 35 -1.40 14.01 -8.98
CA ASN A 35 -1.29 14.78 -10.22
C ASN A 35 0.11 14.72 -10.85
N GLY A 36 1.02 13.90 -10.32
CA GLY A 36 2.38 13.75 -10.84
C GLY A 36 3.29 14.97 -10.66
N GLN A 37 2.83 16.02 -9.94
CA GLN A 37 3.61 17.23 -9.71
C GLN A 37 4.94 16.92 -9.04
N ARG A 38 6.02 17.54 -9.53
CA ARG A 38 7.34 17.49 -8.90
C ARG A 38 7.37 18.40 -7.68
N LEU A 39 7.71 17.82 -6.55
CA LEU A 39 7.94 18.44 -5.26
C LEU A 39 9.43 18.29 -4.91
N THR A 40 9.89 19.03 -3.90
CA THR A 40 11.24 18.85 -3.37
C THR A 40 11.23 17.66 -2.40
N PRO A 41 12.02 16.60 -2.64
CA PRO A 41 12.18 15.52 -1.67
C PRO A 41 12.69 16.04 -0.33
N LEU A 42 12.30 15.40 0.76
CA LEU A 42 12.84 15.71 2.07
C LEU A 42 14.30 15.20 2.17
N PRO A 43 15.16 15.87 2.97
CA PRO A 43 16.45 15.31 3.31
C PRO A 43 16.29 13.90 3.93
N PRO A 44 17.15 12.92 3.59
CA PRO A 44 16.98 11.53 4.05
C PRO A 44 16.85 11.39 5.57
N GLN A 45 17.58 12.20 6.33
CA GLN A 45 17.51 12.20 7.79
C GLN A 45 16.13 12.65 8.29
N VAL A 46 15.56 13.69 7.68
CA VAL A 46 14.23 14.21 8.01
C VAL A 46 13.13 13.23 7.58
N TRP A 47 13.29 12.58 6.42
CA TRP A 47 12.34 11.55 5.97
C TRP A 47 12.34 10.34 6.90
N SER A 48 13.51 9.87 7.33
CA SER A 48 13.64 8.70 8.21
C SER A 48 12.89 8.85 9.54
N GLU A 49 12.82 10.08 10.08
CA GLU A 49 12.03 10.39 11.28
C GLU A 49 10.52 10.16 11.10
N ILE A 50 10.02 10.24 9.86
CA ILE A 50 8.61 10.05 9.48
C ILE A 50 8.38 8.61 9.01
N GLU A 51 9.29 8.06 8.21
CA GLU A 51 9.19 6.71 7.65
C GLU A 51 9.17 5.64 8.76
N THR A 52 10.08 5.75 9.73
CA THR A 52 10.21 4.76 10.80
C THR A 52 8.92 4.57 11.63
N PRO A 53 8.21 5.62 12.11
CA PRO A 53 6.93 5.43 12.79
C PRO A 53 5.82 4.90 11.87
N LEU A 54 5.81 5.23 10.58
CA LEU A 54 4.84 4.71 9.60
C LEU A 54 5.01 3.20 9.38
N GLU A 55 6.24 2.74 9.15
CA GLU A 55 6.55 1.32 9.01
C GLU A 55 6.20 0.54 10.28
N ARG A 56 6.46 1.13 11.46
CA ARG A 56 6.04 0.54 12.74
C ARG A 56 4.53 0.42 12.86
N ALA A 57 3.76 1.40 12.36
CA ALA A 57 2.30 1.33 12.39
C ALA A 57 1.76 0.20 11.49
N VAL A 58 2.28 0.09 10.26
CA VAL A 58 1.94 -1.01 9.33
C VAL A 58 2.31 -2.36 9.94
N GLY A 59 3.52 -2.49 10.50
CA GLY A 59 4.00 -3.70 11.14
C GLY A 59 3.12 -4.14 12.31
N ARG A 60 2.69 -3.21 13.16
CA ARG A 60 1.79 -3.50 14.29
C ARG A 60 0.41 -3.97 13.84
N LEU A 61 -0.16 -3.35 12.81
CA LEU A 61 -1.46 -3.75 12.28
C LEU A 61 -1.37 -5.13 11.62
N ARG A 62 -0.30 -5.40 10.86
CA ARG A 62 -0.07 -6.70 10.27
C ARG A 62 0.12 -7.79 11.32
N GLU A 63 0.83 -7.50 12.40
CA GLU A 63 0.98 -8.43 13.52
C GLU A 63 -0.36 -8.69 14.23
N THR A 64 -1.15 -7.64 14.44
CA THR A 64 -2.51 -7.77 14.96
C THR A 64 -3.36 -8.67 14.07
N MET A 65 -3.24 -8.55 12.75
CA MET A 65 -3.94 -9.41 11.80
C MET A 65 -3.42 -10.85 11.82
N ARG A 66 -2.12 -11.09 11.99
CA ARG A 66 -1.59 -12.46 12.16
C ARG A 66 -2.20 -13.16 13.37
N LEU A 67 -2.41 -12.43 14.46
CA LEU A 67 -2.99 -12.97 15.69
C LEU A 67 -4.51 -13.16 15.60
N LEU A 68 -5.22 -12.18 15.03
CA LEU A 68 -6.68 -12.17 15.04
C LEU A 68 -7.31 -12.83 13.80
N ALA A 69 -6.69 -12.69 12.63
CA ALA A 69 -7.25 -13.05 11.33
C ALA A 69 -6.21 -13.68 10.37
N PRO A 70 -5.46 -14.72 10.78
CA PRO A 70 -4.35 -15.27 10.00
C PRO A 70 -4.77 -15.74 8.60
N ASP A 71 -5.92 -16.41 8.47
CA ASP A 71 -6.42 -16.89 7.17
C ASP A 71 -6.77 -15.74 6.22
N ALA A 72 -7.35 -14.65 6.75
CA ALA A 72 -7.70 -13.49 5.94
C ALA A 72 -6.46 -12.74 5.46
N LEU A 73 -5.41 -12.68 6.30
CA LEU A 73 -4.12 -12.14 5.89
C LEU A 73 -3.44 -13.02 4.83
N ALA A 74 -3.48 -14.34 5.01
CA ALA A 74 -2.91 -15.29 4.06
C ALA A 74 -3.63 -15.28 2.70
N GLU A 75 -4.96 -15.17 2.71
CA GLU A 75 -5.77 -14.99 1.50
C GLU A 75 -5.39 -13.69 0.78
N ARG A 76 -5.28 -12.58 1.52
CA ARG A 76 -4.91 -11.28 0.96
C ARG A 76 -3.50 -11.28 0.36
N ASP A 77 -2.54 -11.89 1.06
CA ASP A 77 -1.15 -11.93 0.64
C ASP A 77 -0.88 -13.00 -0.43
N ARG A 78 -1.89 -13.80 -0.80
CA ARG A 78 -1.76 -14.80 -1.87
C ARG A 78 -1.50 -14.08 -3.19
N ALA A 79 -0.40 -14.46 -3.86
CA ALA A 79 -0.11 -13.99 -5.20
C ALA A 79 -1.23 -14.40 -6.17
N GLU A 80 -1.65 -13.48 -7.03
CA GLU A 80 -2.51 -13.82 -8.17
C GLU A 80 -1.77 -14.72 -9.16
N GLU A 81 -2.52 -15.56 -9.88
CA GLU A 81 -1.99 -16.29 -11.03
C GLU A 81 -1.43 -15.31 -12.08
N PRO A 82 -0.40 -15.70 -12.86
CA PRO A 82 0.18 -14.82 -13.87
C PRO A 82 -0.83 -14.24 -14.86
N SER A 83 -1.91 -14.96 -15.14
CA SER A 83 -3.02 -14.50 -15.99
C SER A 83 -3.72 -13.25 -15.43
N GLY A 84 -3.91 -13.16 -14.11
CA GLY A 84 -4.47 -11.97 -13.45
C GLY A 84 -3.56 -10.76 -13.60
N THR A 85 -2.25 -10.95 -13.42
CA THR A 85 -1.24 -9.92 -13.63
C THR A 85 -1.24 -9.42 -15.08
N LEU A 86 -1.23 -10.34 -16.05
CA LEU A 86 -1.27 -10.00 -17.48
C LEU A 86 -2.52 -9.20 -17.86
N PHE A 87 -3.68 -9.60 -17.33
CA PHE A 87 -4.94 -8.89 -17.54
C PHE A 87 -4.88 -7.46 -16.99
N ARG A 88 -4.34 -7.26 -15.78
CA ARG A 88 -4.16 -5.92 -15.19
C ARG A 88 -3.22 -5.05 -16.00
N LEU A 89 -2.10 -5.60 -16.47
CA LEU A 89 -1.16 -4.88 -17.33
C LEU A 89 -1.81 -4.48 -18.66
N ALA A 90 -2.60 -5.37 -19.28
CA ALA A 90 -3.33 -5.06 -20.51
C ALA A 90 -4.34 -3.91 -20.31
N ILE A 91 -5.03 -3.86 -19.17
CA ILE A 91 -5.90 -2.74 -18.82
C ILE A 91 -5.09 -1.44 -18.74
N LEU A 92 -3.97 -1.43 -18.00
CA LEU A 92 -3.15 -0.23 -17.82
C LEU A 92 -2.56 0.28 -19.15
N LEU A 93 -2.10 -0.63 -20.01
CA LEU A 93 -1.60 -0.29 -21.34
C LEU A 93 -2.67 0.35 -22.20
N ARG A 94 -3.89 -0.18 -22.19
CA ARG A 94 -5.01 0.42 -22.94
C ARG A 94 -5.30 1.85 -22.51
N HIS A 95 -5.29 2.13 -21.20
CA HIS A 95 -5.49 3.50 -20.71
C HIS A 95 -4.37 4.45 -21.14
N ALA A 96 -3.12 3.97 -21.20
CA ALA A 96 -1.99 4.77 -21.65
C ALA A 96 -2.00 5.06 -23.17
N GLU A 97 -2.72 4.27 -23.97
CA GLU A 97 -2.92 4.52 -25.40
C GLU A 97 -4.07 5.50 -25.68
N GLU A 98 -4.96 5.71 -24.70
CA GLU A 98 -6.12 6.61 -24.78
C GLU A 98 -5.80 8.06 -24.33
N GLU A 99 -4.64 8.30 -23.71
CA GLU A 99 -4.10 9.62 -23.30
C GLU A 99 -3.12 10.22 -24.32
#